data_AF-A0A7X7X0K1-F1
#
_entry.id   AF-A0A7X7X0K1-F1
#
_cell.length_a   1.000
_cell.length_b   1.000
_cell.length_c   1.000
_cell.angle_alpha   90.00
_cell.angle_beta   90.00
_cell.angle_gamma   90.00
#
_symmetry.space_group_name_H-M   'P 1'
#
loop_
_entity.id
_entity.type
_entity.pdbx_description
1 polymer ?
#
loop_
_entity_poly.entity_id
_entity_poly.type
_entity_poly.pdbx_seq_one_letter_code
_entity_poly.pdbx_strand_id
1 'polypeptide(L)'
;MNSCKDDYSVDIASGPGVTPQATFTPEGDIAIAGSGGSSTIQVVSNMPDSTISAAVDYATNGESWCTTKIVDNKVTLSVAQNTSYSPRAATLKIKAFTLLKTFAVEQDGKDYVIDVTYPYSKNYKINIPSISDFNNAKTNIFAVMDGSQKIAEICLEYINATGMSSRAIVVYGVAARDGNSADYKNGYIAQFIDDSGNVKQSNANGSAASFNYDTDECSYIPILRNYPTINTVYLSTTGVTNKEIAGATELTAQPYYVTDKSGNQYPVVKVGADVWLGSNLRTLKMGDGTDITLVNTPTSNCAVYPRQDTSLDPAVFGYLYYASLVMGGNVANMGASIVDSHNSTWRVSTGGGSNASGIMGTTTDWQRLFQYVGKDQLGAILSKGYNWSGGSAGGFDPSTVTNITGMNIPAAGEIYGNYFALAGDSQAFFVCQGGQGYNFCEADGKAVDQVGVRAWAHNADACSVRLVRVDSHNLQ
;
A
#
# COMPACT_ATOMS: atom_id res chain seq x y z
N MET A 1 38.79 -8.91 18.83
CA MET A 1 38.34 -10.06 19.63
C MET A 1 38.60 -9.76 21.09
N ASN A 2 37.59 -9.35 21.85
CA ASN A 2 37.68 -9.36 23.30
C ASN A 2 37.25 -10.75 23.75
N SER A 3 38.21 -11.68 23.83
CA SER A 3 37.93 -13.02 24.30
C SER A 3 37.34 -12.96 25.71
N CYS A 4 36.36 -13.82 25.99
CA CYS A 4 36.00 -14.14 27.35
C CYS A 4 37.28 -14.70 27.99
N LYS A 5 37.96 -13.90 28.83
CA LYS A 5 39.24 -14.30 29.39
C LYS A 5 39.06 -15.64 30.09
N ASP A 6 39.86 -16.63 29.67
CA ASP A 6 39.97 -17.94 30.30
C ASP A 6 40.79 -17.89 31.60
N ASP A 7 41.06 -16.69 32.13
CA ASP A 7 41.95 -16.44 33.27
C ASP A 7 41.36 -16.86 34.63
N TYR A 8 40.46 -17.85 34.67
CA TYR A 8 40.11 -18.54 35.92
C TYR A 8 40.83 -19.88 36.01
N SER A 9 42.16 -19.84 36.01
CA SER A 9 42.95 -20.79 36.80
C SER A 9 42.96 -20.32 38.26
N VAL A 10 41.78 -20.12 38.86
CA VAL A 10 41.72 -20.08 40.32
C VAL A 10 41.70 -21.54 40.72
N ASP A 11 42.85 -22.04 41.18
CA ASP A 11 42.92 -23.24 41.99
C ASP A 11 42.09 -22.98 43.26
N ILE A 12 40.77 -23.10 43.15
CA ILE A 12 39.93 -23.30 44.31
C ILE A 12 40.33 -24.69 44.78
N ALA A 13 41.11 -24.74 45.87
CA ALA A 13 41.42 -25.97 46.57
C ALA A 13 40.12 -26.77 46.70
N SER A 14 40.02 -27.84 45.92
CA SER A 14 38.83 -28.65 45.79
C SER A 14 38.60 -29.32 47.14
N GLY A 15 37.71 -28.73 47.93
CA GLY A 15 36.82 -29.55 48.73
C GLY A 15 36.11 -30.53 47.79
N PRO A 16 35.94 -31.80 48.17
CA PRO A 16 35.41 -32.81 47.27
C PRO A 16 33.98 -32.45 46.80
N GLY A 17 33.74 -32.44 45.49
CA GLY A 17 32.45 -32.84 44.91
C GLY A 17 31.40 -31.78 44.56
N VAL A 18 31.68 -30.47 44.58
CA VAL A 18 30.65 -29.48 44.15
C VAL A 18 30.62 -29.40 42.62
N THR A 19 29.60 -30.01 41.98
CA THR A 19 29.35 -29.85 40.55
C THR A 19 28.84 -28.43 40.26
N PRO A 20 29.49 -27.66 39.37
CA PRO A 20 29.00 -26.33 39.00
C PRO A 20 27.60 -26.40 38.40
N GLN A 21 26.71 -25.52 38.86
CA GLN A 21 25.37 -25.32 38.34
C GLN A 21 25.12 -23.82 38.19
N ALA A 22 24.50 -23.41 37.09
CA ALA A 22 24.11 -22.03 36.84
C ALA A 22 22.81 -21.97 36.07
N THR A 23 21.92 -21.07 36.45
CA THR A 23 20.74 -20.68 35.68
C THR A 23 20.90 -19.25 35.20
N PHE A 24 20.34 -18.98 34.02
CA PHE A 24 20.42 -17.69 33.35
C PHE A 24 19.01 -17.23 33.05
N THR A 25 18.64 -16.04 33.50
CA THR A 25 17.27 -15.52 33.30
C THR A 25 17.33 -14.13 32.69
N PRO A 26 16.72 -13.91 31.50
CA PRO A 26 15.99 -14.89 30.69
C PRO A 26 16.91 -15.95 30.03
N GLU A 27 16.33 -17.09 29.63
CA GLU A 27 17.08 -18.21 29.01
C GLU A 27 17.24 -18.10 27.48
N GLY A 28 16.39 -17.30 26.83
CA GLY A 28 16.32 -17.14 25.38
C GLY A 28 17.22 -16.05 24.82
N ASP A 29 17.33 -16.01 23.49
CA ASP A 29 18.12 -15.02 22.76
C ASP A 29 17.62 -13.58 22.97
N ILE A 30 18.50 -12.61 22.73
CA ILE A 30 18.28 -11.20 23.01
C ILE A 30 17.97 -10.48 21.70
N ALA A 31 16.73 -10.00 21.56
CA ALA A 31 16.32 -9.10 20.48
C ALA A 31 16.29 -7.65 20.97
N ILE A 32 16.93 -6.74 20.24
CA ILE A 32 16.99 -5.31 20.54
C ILE A 32 16.55 -4.50 19.32
N ALA A 33 15.78 -3.43 19.55
CA ALA A 33 15.39 -2.54 18.46
C ALA A 33 16.59 -1.74 17.91
N GLY A 34 16.45 -1.23 16.67
CA GLY A 34 17.46 -0.37 16.03
C GLY A 34 17.79 0.89 16.83
N SER A 35 16.89 1.38 17.68
CA SER A 35 17.13 2.50 18.61
C SER A 35 18.22 2.21 19.66
N GLY A 36 18.57 0.93 19.87
CA GLY A 36 19.42 0.51 20.98
C GLY A 36 18.65 0.38 22.28
N GLY A 37 19.37 0.11 23.37
CA GLY A 37 18.81 -0.09 24.70
C GLY A 37 19.70 -0.94 25.58
N SER A 38 19.12 -1.55 26.60
CA SER A 38 19.83 -2.48 27.49
C SER A 38 19.00 -3.71 27.81
N SER A 39 19.64 -4.85 27.95
CA SER A 39 19.05 -6.09 28.45
C SER A 39 19.86 -6.60 29.64
N THR A 40 19.21 -7.28 30.58
CA THR A 40 19.89 -7.82 31.77
C THR A 40 19.65 -9.31 31.87
N ILE A 41 20.73 -10.07 32.03
CA ILE A 41 20.69 -11.49 32.38
C ILE A 41 21.09 -11.65 33.84
N GLN A 42 20.18 -12.18 34.63
CA GLN A 42 20.45 -12.64 35.98
C GLN A 42 21.16 -13.99 35.90
N VAL A 43 22.31 -14.12 36.56
CA VAL A 43 23.00 -15.39 36.75
C VAL A 43 22.78 -15.83 38.19
N VAL A 44 22.32 -17.07 38.39
CA VAL A 44 22.26 -17.70 39.72
C VAL A 44 23.10 -18.95 39.65
N SER A 45 24.18 -19.01 40.44
CA SER A 45 25.09 -20.14 40.45
C SER A 45 25.41 -20.59 41.88
N ASN A 46 25.74 -21.87 42.05
CA ASN A 46 26.35 -22.37 43.29
C ASN A 46 27.86 -22.06 43.39
N MET A 47 28.43 -21.39 42.38
CA MET A 47 29.81 -20.90 42.36
C MET A 47 29.86 -19.41 42.77
N PRO A 48 31.00 -18.90 43.29
CA PRO A 48 31.13 -17.50 43.66
C PRO A 48 30.91 -16.56 42.46
N ASP A 49 30.26 -15.42 42.70
CA ASP A 49 29.98 -14.40 41.66
C ASP A 49 31.26 -13.88 40.98
N SER A 50 32.41 -13.94 41.66
CA SER A 50 33.72 -13.61 41.09
C SER A 50 34.15 -14.53 39.94
N THR A 51 33.44 -15.63 39.70
CA THR A 51 33.69 -16.56 38.59
C THR A 51 32.85 -16.22 37.34
N ILE A 52 32.00 -15.19 37.43
CA ILE A 52 31.15 -14.76 36.31
C ILE A 52 31.96 -13.86 35.39
N SER A 53 31.97 -14.17 34.09
CA SER A 53 32.52 -13.32 33.05
C SER A 53 31.60 -13.27 31.84
N ALA A 54 31.67 -12.16 31.09
CA ALA A 54 30.85 -11.95 29.92
C ALA A 54 31.66 -11.29 28.82
N ALA A 55 31.53 -11.80 27.59
CA ALA A 55 32.15 -11.24 26.40
C ALA A 55 31.16 -11.21 25.24
N VAL A 56 31.33 -10.22 24.36
CA VAL A 56 30.55 -10.09 23.13
C VAL A 56 31.48 -10.37 21.96
N ASP A 57 31.11 -11.37 21.17
CA ASP A 57 31.78 -11.71 19.92
C ASP A 57 30.98 -11.18 18.73
N TYR A 58 31.68 -10.62 17.77
CA TYR A 58 31.10 -10.06 16.56
C TYR A 58 31.51 -10.88 15.34
N ALA A 59 30.66 -10.93 14.33
CA ALA A 59 31.01 -11.52 13.04
C ALA A 59 32.14 -10.75 12.34
N THR A 60 32.21 -9.43 12.56
CA THR A 60 33.23 -8.55 11.99
C THR A 60 34.17 -8.03 13.08
N ASN A 61 35.48 -8.13 12.85
CA ASN A 61 36.49 -7.65 13.79
C ASN A 61 36.45 -6.11 13.93
N GLY A 62 36.41 -5.62 15.17
CA GLY A 62 36.50 -4.19 15.50
C GLY A 62 35.16 -3.54 15.87
N GLU A 63 34.05 -4.27 15.79
CA GLU A 63 32.76 -3.78 16.26
C GLU A 63 32.72 -3.64 17.80
N SER A 64 31.98 -2.64 18.27
CA SER A 64 31.85 -2.30 19.70
C SER A 64 30.47 -1.73 20.06
N TRP A 65 29.48 -1.97 19.20
CA TRP A 65 28.13 -1.44 19.37
C TRP A 65 27.34 -2.11 20.51
N CYS A 66 27.86 -3.19 21.08
CA CYS A 66 27.28 -3.96 22.17
C CYS A 66 28.32 -4.23 23.26
N THR A 67 28.05 -3.84 24.50
CA THR A 67 29.00 -3.94 25.62
C THR A 67 28.34 -4.57 26.83
N THR A 68 29.14 -5.20 27.68
CA THR A 68 28.68 -5.88 28.89
C THR A 68 29.21 -5.20 30.14
N LYS A 69 28.40 -5.18 31.20
CA LYS A 69 28.78 -4.77 32.55
C LYS A 69 28.24 -5.79 33.55
N ILE A 70 29.06 -6.19 34.52
CA ILE A 70 28.67 -7.13 35.57
C ILE A 70 28.59 -6.38 36.90
N VAL A 71 27.44 -6.46 37.57
CA VAL A 71 27.22 -5.92 38.92
C VAL A 71 26.31 -6.89 39.64
N ASP A 72 26.67 -7.33 40.85
CA ASP A 72 25.86 -8.20 41.71
C ASP A 72 25.15 -9.30 40.91
N ASN A 73 25.93 -10.26 40.39
CA ASN A 73 25.53 -11.40 39.54
C ASN A 73 24.60 -11.12 38.34
N LYS A 74 24.45 -9.85 37.94
CA LYS A 74 23.72 -9.43 36.74
C LYS A 74 24.68 -9.01 35.65
N VAL A 75 24.55 -9.66 34.48
CA VAL A 75 25.21 -9.23 33.25
C VAL A 75 24.27 -8.29 32.51
N THR A 76 24.58 -7.01 32.52
CA THR A 76 23.86 -5.99 31.74
C THR A 76 24.53 -5.81 30.39
N LEU A 77 23.77 -6.04 29.34
CA LEU A 77 24.13 -5.74 27.96
C LEU A 77 23.66 -4.32 27.62
N SER A 78 24.55 -3.47 27.12
CA SER A 78 24.23 -2.13 26.61
C SER A 78 24.49 -2.09 25.11
N VAL A 79 23.45 -1.76 24.35
CA VAL A 79 23.45 -1.81 22.89
C VAL A 79 23.21 -0.41 22.33
N ALA A 80 24.18 0.10 21.59
CA ALA A 80 24.11 1.39 20.94
C ALA A 80 23.07 1.39 19.80
N GLN A 81 22.59 2.59 19.42
CA GLN A 81 21.73 2.74 18.25
C GLN A 81 22.40 2.17 16.99
N ASN A 82 21.63 1.46 16.18
CA ASN A 82 22.01 1.08 14.82
C ASN A 82 21.66 2.23 13.87
N THR A 83 22.66 2.74 13.16
CA THR A 83 22.49 3.84 12.21
C THR A 83 22.31 3.34 10.77
N SER A 84 22.44 2.04 10.53
CA SER A 84 22.21 1.37 9.23
C SER A 84 20.83 0.74 9.18
N TYR A 85 20.17 0.72 8.01
CA TYR A 85 18.89 0.03 7.81
C TYR A 85 19.00 -1.50 7.77
N SER A 86 20.23 -2.05 7.75
CA SER A 86 20.47 -3.49 7.87
C SER A 86 20.59 -3.90 9.34
N PRO A 87 19.99 -5.05 9.74
CA PRO A 87 20.17 -5.60 11.06
C PRO A 87 21.62 -6.04 11.25
N ARG A 88 22.01 -6.16 12.51
CA ARG A 88 23.34 -6.63 12.90
C ARG A 88 23.20 -7.57 14.08
N ALA A 89 24.14 -8.50 14.19
CA ALA A 89 24.11 -9.53 15.21
C ALA A 89 25.48 -9.68 15.88
N ALA A 90 25.43 -10.10 17.14
CA ALA A 90 26.58 -10.48 17.94
C ALA A 90 26.24 -11.72 18.77
N THR A 91 27.24 -12.34 19.37
CA THR A 91 27.06 -13.47 20.28
C THR A 91 27.53 -13.05 21.66
N LEU A 92 26.62 -13.05 22.64
CA LEU A 92 26.96 -12.85 24.04
C LEU A 92 27.34 -14.21 24.65
N LYS A 93 28.54 -14.30 25.22
CA LYS A 93 29.05 -15.46 25.94
C LYS A 93 29.14 -15.12 27.41
N ILE A 94 28.37 -15.81 28.25
CA ILE A 94 28.47 -15.70 29.71
C ILE A 94 29.05 -16.99 30.26
N LYS A 95 30.15 -16.88 31.00
CA LYS A 95 30.71 -17.97 31.78
C LYS A 95 30.37 -17.79 33.25
N ALA A 96 30.03 -18.88 33.92
CA ALA A 96 29.99 -18.99 35.37
C ALA A 96 30.87 -20.19 35.75
N PHE A 97 32.09 -19.92 36.20
CA PHE A 97 33.13 -20.93 36.35
C PHE A 97 33.40 -21.65 35.01
N THR A 98 33.19 -22.98 34.93
CA THR A 98 33.38 -23.77 33.71
C THR A 98 32.15 -23.86 32.82
N LEU A 99 30.98 -23.38 33.28
CA LEU A 99 29.74 -23.39 32.51
C LEU A 99 29.71 -22.19 31.55
N LEU A 100 29.53 -22.46 30.26
CA LEU A 100 29.37 -21.44 29.22
C LEU A 100 27.94 -21.48 28.69
N LYS A 101 27.28 -20.33 28.68
CA LYS A 101 26.01 -20.10 27.97
C LYS A 101 26.22 -19.05 26.89
N THR A 102 25.64 -19.29 25.72
CA THR A 102 25.66 -18.38 24.57
C THR A 102 24.27 -17.86 24.30
N PHE A 103 24.17 -16.58 23.97
CA PHE A 103 22.95 -15.91 23.54
C PHE A 103 23.22 -15.26 22.20
N ALA A 104 22.35 -15.46 21.22
CA ALA A 104 22.32 -14.60 20.06
C ALA A 104 21.85 -13.20 20.51
N VAL A 105 22.56 -12.17 20.11
CA VAL A 105 22.17 -10.77 20.27
C VAL A 105 21.85 -10.25 18.89
N GLU A 106 20.59 -10.04 18.64
CA GLU A 106 20.08 -9.55 17.37
C GLU A 106 19.59 -8.13 17.53
N GLN A 107 20.08 -7.22 16.69
CA GLN A 107 19.61 -5.85 16.62
C GLN A 107 19.01 -5.54 15.26
N ASP A 108 17.77 -5.04 15.28
CA ASP A 108 17.09 -4.54 14.08
C ASP A 108 17.90 -3.44 13.37
N GLY A 109 17.61 -3.24 12.08
CA GLY A 109 18.01 -2.03 11.36
C GLY A 109 17.50 -0.75 12.03
N LYS A 110 18.13 0.37 11.71
CA LYS A 110 17.69 1.72 12.06
C LYS A 110 16.19 1.86 11.75
N ASP A 111 15.43 2.37 12.70
CA ASP A 111 14.05 2.74 12.44
C ASP A 111 14.00 3.85 11.37
N TYR A 112 13.08 3.71 10.43
CA TYR A 112 12.77 4.80 9.51
C TYR A 112 12.02 5.87 10.29
N VAL A 113 12.59 7.06 10.28
CA VAL A 113 11.96 8.25 10.82
C VAL A 113 11.38 8.97 9.63
N ILE A 114 10.06 9.07 9.61
CA ILE A 114 9.36 9.90 8.65
C ILE A 114 9.58 11.35 9.10
N ASP A 115 10.16 12.20 8.25
CA ASP A 115 10.29 13.65 8.48
C ASP A 115 8.93 14.36 8.26
N VAL A 116 7.88 13.84 8.87
CA VAL A 116 6.53 14.41 8.87
C VAL A 116 6.00 14.43 10.28
N THR A 117 5.49 15.59 10.68
CA THR A 117 4.72 15.71 11.93
C THR A 117 3.24 15.52 11.59
N TYR A 118 2.68 14.41 12.02
CA TYR A 118 1.27 14.12 11.85
C TYR A 118 0.41 14.94 12.82
N PRO A 119 -0.80 15.37 12.42
CA PRO A 119 -1.66 16.28 13.20
C PRO A 119 -2.45 15.54 14.31
N TYR A 120 -1.81 14.61 15.02
CA TYR A 120 -2.46 13.81 16.06
C TYR A 120 -2.27 14.46 17.45
N SER A 121 -3.33 14.44 18.25
CA SER A 121 -3.29 14.86 19.66
C SER A 121 -3.08 13.71 20.64
N LYS A 122 -3.14 12.46 20.15
CA LYS A 122 -3.02 11.21 20.90
C LYS A 122 -2.16 10.22 20.12
N ASN A 123 -1.75 9.16 20.80
CA ASN A 123 -1.19 7.98 20.14
C ASN A 123 -2.31 6.96 19.90
N TYR A 124 -2.23 6.23 18.80
CA TYR A 124 -3.23 5.23 18.41
C TYR A 124 -2.60 3.86 18.24
N LYS A 125 -3.37 2.82 18.54
CA LYS A 125 -3.03 1.42 18.30
C LYS A 125 -4.04 0.86 17.30
N ILE A 126 -3.56 0.21 16.25
CA ILE A 126 -4.41 -0.28 15.15
C ILE A 126 -4.00 -1.71 14.82
N ASN A 127 -4.97 -2.62 14.81
CA ASN A 127 -4.74 -3.97 14.31
C ASN A 127 -4.91 -3.99 12.79
N ILE A 128 -3.97 -4.66 12.10
CA ILE A 128 -3.99 -4.82 10.66
C ILE A 128 -5.12 -5.80 10.29
N PRO A 129 -6.04 -5.44 9.38
CA PRO A 129 -7.07 -6.37 8.88
C PRO A 129 -6.45 -7.65 8.32
N SER A 130 -7.17 -8.76 8.42
CA SER A 130 -6.70 -10.02 7.80
C SER A 130 -6.64 -9.84 6.29
N ILE A 131 -5.69 -10.51 5.62
CA ILE A 131 -5.62 -10.49 4.15
C ILE A 131 -6.94 -10.92 3.49
N SER A 132 -7.69 -11.82 4.13
CA SER A 132 -9.02 -12.27 3.68
C SER A 132 -10.11 -11.20 3.74
N ASP A 133 -9.90 -10.14 4.54
CA ASP A 133 -10.86 -9.04 4.67
C ASP A 133 -10.79 -8.09 3.47
N PHE A 134 -9.61 -8.00 2.84
CA PHE A 134 -9.42 -7.32 1.57
C PHE A 134 -10.01 -8.16 0.44
N ASN A 135 -10.88 -7.54 -0.36
CA ASN A 135 -11.59 -8.23 -1.41
C ASN A 135 -11.88 -7.24 -2.53
N ASN A 136 -11.43 -7.56 -3.74
CA ASN A 136 -11.59 -6.69 -4.91
C ASN A 136 -13.09 -6.44 -5.25
N ALA A 137 -14.02 -7.32 -4.84
CA ALA A 137 -15.45 -7.09 -4.96
C ALA A 137 -16.04 -6.20 -3.84
N LYS A 138 -15.31 -6.00 -2.74
CA LYS A 138 -15.69 -5.15 -1.60
C LYS A 138 -14.87 -3.87 -1.57
N THR A 139 -13.66 -3.89 -1.04
CA THR A 139 -12.72 -2.76 -1.04
C THR A 139 -11.34 -3.27 -0.66
N ASN A 140 -10.31 -2.59 -1.13
CA ASN A 140 -8.93 -2.84 -0.74
C ASN A 140 -8.35 -1.74 0.15
N ILE A 141 -9.18 -0.79 0.59
CA ILE A 141 -8.80 0.26 1.53
C ILE A 141 -9.68 0.17 2.76
N PHE A 142 -9.06 0.26 3.93
CA PHE A 142 -9.73 0.38 5.21
C PHE A 142 -9.41 1.74 5.82
N ALA A 143 -10.42 2.44 6.32
CA ALA A 143 -10.26 3.69 7.04
C ALA A 143 -10.24 3.43 8.55
N VAL A 144 -9.44 4.19 9.27
CA VAL A 144 -9.39 4.18 10.74
C VAL A 144 -9.83 5.55 11.22
N MET A 145 -10.87 5.61 12.05
CA MET A 145 -11.51 6.85 12.49
C MET A 145 -11.42 7.01 14.02
N ASP A 146 -11.10 8.21 14.50
CA ASP A 146 -11.39 8.65 15.88
C ASP A 146 -12.56 9.65 15.82
N GLY A 147 -13.77 9.18 16.13
CA GLY A 147 -14.99 9.95 15.88
C GLY A 147 -15.15 10.26 14.38
N SER A 148 -15.19 11.53 14.03
CA SER A 148 -15.28 12.00 12.63
C SER A 148 -13.91 12.25 11.97
N GLN A 149 -12.80 12.14 12.71
CA GLN A 149 -11.47 12.40 12.18
C GLN A 149 -10.88 11.12 11.59
N LYS A 150 -10.44 11.17 10.34
CA LYS A 150 -9.64 10.10 9.75
C LYS A 150 -8.24 10.11 10.38
N ILE A 151 -7.80 8.95 10.84
CA ILE A 151 -6.49 8.77 11.51
C ILE A 151 -5.52 8.06 10.57
N ALA A 152 -5.99 7.07 9.81
CA ALA A 152 -5.17 6.32 8.89
C ALA A 152 -6.00 5.69 7.76
N GLU A 153 -5.31 5.32 6.69
CA GLU A 153 -5.81 4.35 5.71
C GLU A 153 -4.86 3.15 5.64
N ILE A 154 -5.45 1.96 5.53
CA ILE A 154 -4.73 0.70 5.37
C ILE A 154 -5.11 0.14 4.01
N CYS A 155 -4.13 0.03 3.12
CA CYS A 155 -4.32 -0.33 1.72
C CYS A 155 -3.68 -1.69 1.43
N LEU A 156 -4.42 -2.60 0.79
CA LEU A 156 -3.82 -3.71 0.05
C LEU A 156 -3.55 -3.22 -1.37
N GLU A 157 -2.28 -3.08 -1.70
CA GLU A 157 -1.84 -2.52 -2.98
C GLU A 157 -0.63 -3.26 -3.53
N TYR A 158 -0.31 -2.99 -4.80
CA TYR A 158 0.92 -3.45 -5.42
C TYR A 158 1.98 -2.37 -5.33
N ILE A 159 3.17 -2.71 -4.83
CA ILE A 159 4.33 -1.83 -4.77
C ILE A 159 5.29 -2.19 -5.89
N ASN A 160 5.43 -1.27 -6.84
CA ASN A 160 6.42 -1.33 -7.91
C ASN A 160 7.49 -0.26 -7.73
N ALA A 161 8.69 -0.66 -7.30
CA ALA A 161 9.83 0.22 -7.09
C ALA A 161 11.14 -0.49 -7.48
N THR A 162 12.23 0.25 -7.62
CA THR A 162 13.54 -0.39 -7.87
C THR A 162 13.89 -1.33 -6.72
N GLY A 163 14.11 -2.61 -7.03
CA GLY A 163 14.37 -3.66 -6.03
C GLY A 163 13.13 -4.21 -5.32
N MET A 164 11.92 -3.84 -5.73
CA MET A 164 10.67 -4.30 -5.14
C MET A 164 9.53 -4.41 -6.15
N SER A 165 8.90 -5.58 -6.21
CA SER A 165 7.74 -5.84 -7.04
C SER A 165 6.85 -6.84 -6.31
N SER A 166 5.95 -6.36 -5.46
CA SER A 166 5.16 -7.23 -4.58
C SER A 166 3.88 -6.55 -4.10
N ARG A 167 2.85 -7.35 -3.84
CA ARG A 167 1.67 -6.89 -3.12
C ARG A 167 2.00 -6.69 -1.65
N ALA A 168 1.43 -5.67 -1.03
CA ALA A 168 1.65 -5.36 0.36
C ALA A 168 0.42 -4.74 1.02
N ILE A 169 0.27 -4.95 2.32
CA ILE A 169 -0.60 -4.17 3.18
C ILE A 169 0.22 -3.01 3.72
N VAL A 170 -0.17 -1.79 3.35
CA VAL A 170 0.52 -0.55 3.66
C VAL A 170 -0.37 0.35 4.50
N VAL A 171 0.20 0.93 5.55
CA VAL A 171 -0.47 1.86 6.46
C VAL A 171 0.00 3.27 6.15
N TYR A 172 -0.94 4.16 5.95
CA TYR A 172 -0.71 5.59 5.74
C TYR A 172 -1.35 6.37 6.88
N GLY A 173 -0.57 7.25 7.52
CA GLY A 173 -1.14 8.28 8.39
C GLY A 173 -1.89 9.34 7.57
N VAL A 174 -2.44 10.37 8.22
CA VAL A 174 -3.11 11.48 7.51
C VAL A 174 -2.18 12.67 7.30
N ALA A 175 -2.23 13.26 6.12
CA ALA A 175 -1.42 14.40 5.75
C ALA A 175 -1.71 15.59 6.68
N ALA A 176 -0.65 16.23 7.18
CA ALA A 176 -0.77 17.41 8.04
C ALA A 176 -1.46 18.61 7.37
N ARG A 177 -1.51 18.62 6.03
CA ARG A 177 -1.99 19.77 5.24
C ARG A 177 -3.50 19.98 5.33
N ASP A 178 -4.29 18.90 5.35
CA ASP A 178 -5.75 18.96 5.45
C ASP A 178 -6.31 18.21 6.66
N GLY A 179 -5.47 17.44 7.36
CA GLY A 179 -5.83 16.69 8.56
C GLY A 179 -6.85 15.57 8.33
N ASN A 180 -7.11 15.20 7.06
CA ASN A 180 -8.17 14.26 6.73
C ASN A 180 -7.85 13.33 5.54
N SER A 181 -6.91 13.71 4.65
CA SER A 181 -6.47 12.85 3.55
C SER A 181 -5.32 11.96 3.97
N ALA A 182 -5.24 10.74 3.44
CA ALA A 182 -4.09 9.88 3.68
C ALA A 182 -2.81 10.45 3.06
N ASP A 183 -1.68 10.25 3.75
CA ASP A 183 -0.36 10.67 3.32
C ASP A 183 0.36 9.54 2.58
N TYR A 184 0.02 9.34 1.30
CA TYR A 184 0.64 8.32 0.46
C TYR A 184 2.13 8.56 0.15
N LYS A 185 2.72 9.70 0.55
CA LYS A 185 4.18 9.89 0.49
C LYS A 185 4.91 9.05 1.53
N ASN A 186 4.23 8.62 2.60
CA ASN A 186 4.88 8.03 3.76
C ASN A 186 4.16 6.74 4.18
N GLY A 187 4.21 5.74 3.31
CA GLY A 187 3.63 4.42 3.54
C GLY A 187 4.52 3.53 4.41
N TYR A 188 3.93 2.94 5.44
CA TYR A 188 4.55 1.91 6.28
C TYR A 188 4.08 0.52 5.84
N ILE A 189 4.97 -0.31 5.32
CA ILE A 189 4.64 -1.66 4.84
C ILE A 189 4.51 -2.58 6.05
N ALA A 190 3.29 -2.95 6.43
CA ALA A 190 3.06 -3.85 7.55
C ALA A 190 3.30 -5.33 7.15
N GLN A 191 2.82 -5.72 5.97
CA GLN A 191 2.86 -7.12 5.52
C GLN A 191 3.09 -7.20 4.01
N PHE A 192 4.04 -8.02 3.57
CA PHE A 192 4.11 -8.46 2.17
C PHE A 192 3.15 -9.61 1.89
N ILE A 193 2.63 -9.67 0.67
CA ILE A 193 1.73 -10.70 0.20
C ILE A 193 2.41 -11.45 -0.96
N ASP A 194 2.39 -12.78 -0.90
CA ASP A 194 2.93 -13.63 -1.96
C ASP A 194 1.99 -13.73 -3.17
N ASP A 195 2.47 -14.33 -4.26
CA ASP A 195 1.72 -14.48 -5.51
C ASP A 195 0.48 -15.37 -5.35
N SER A 196 0.42 -16.19 -4.29
CA SER A 196 -0.74 -17.02 -3.95
C SER A 196 -1.77 -16.26 -3.11
N GLY A 197 -1.49 -15.02 -2.71
CA GLY A 197 -2.38 -14.18 -1.91
C GLY A 197 -2.25 -14.39 -0.40
N ASN A 198 -1.19 -15.04 0.09
CA ASN A 198 -0.95 -15.23 1.51
C ASN A 198 0.03 -14.22 2.07
N VAL A 199 -0.04 -13.97 3.39
CA VAL A 199 0.94 -13.14 4.09
C VAL A 199 2.31 -13.81 4.03
N LYS A 200 3.27 -13.12 3.43
CA LYS A 200 4.66 -13.54 3.29
C LYS A 200 5.43 -13.21 4.56
N GLN A 201 6.09 -14.23 5.10
CA GLN A 201 7.10 -14.03 6.15
C GLN A 201 8.30 -13.30 5.54
N SER A 202 8.48 -12.04 5.91
CA SER A 202 9.48 -11.16 5.30
C SER A 202 10.18 -10.35 6.37
N ASN A 203 11.51 -10.41 6.38
CA ASN A 203 12.34 -9.55 7.21
C ASN A 203 12.23 -8.08 6.81
N ALA A 204 11.72 -7.77 5.62
CA ALA A 204 11.47 -6.41 5.18
C ALA A 204 10.14 -5.83 5.70
N ASN A 205 9.35 -6.58 6.49
CA ASN A 205 8.15 -6.00 7.10
C ASN A 205 8.55 -4.83 8.03
N GLY A 206 7.82 -3.72 7.90
CA GLY A 206 8.11 -2.43 8.51
C GLY A 206 8.95 -1.49 7.64
N SER A 207 9.25 -1.88 6.39
CA SER A 207 9.88 -1.01 5.38
C SER A 207 8.99 0.15 4.98
N ALA A 208 9.56 1.14 4.29
CA ALA A 208 8.83 2.31 3.82
C ALA A 208 8.64 2.29 2.29
N ALA A 209 7.45 2.69 1.85
CA ALA A 209 7.14 3.02 0.46
C ALA A 209 6.74 4.49 0.37
N SER A 210 7.35 5.22 -0.55
CA SER A 210 7.10 6.65 -0.74
C SER A 210 6.68 6.92 -2.18
N PHE A 211 5.49 7.46 -2.36
CA PHE A 211 4.96 7.78 -3.68
C PHE A 211 5.13 9.26 -4.00
N ASN A 212 5.58 9.54 -5.22
CA ASN A 212 5.55 10.89 -5.76
C ASN A 212 4.23 11.13 -6.50
N TYR A 213 3.39 12.04 -5.99
CA TYR A 213 2.10 12.38 -6.62
C TYR A 213 2.23 12.92 -8.04
N ASP A 214 3.35 13.54 -8.39
CA ASP A 214 3.53 14.18 -9.70
C ASP A 214 4.02 13.19 -10.76
N THR A 215 4.73 12.15 -10.36
CA THR A 215 5.34 11.19 -11.30
C THR A 215 4.76 9.77 -11.17
N ASP A 216 3.98 9.49 -10.13
CA ASP A 216 3.56 8.15 -9.71
C ASP A 216 4.71 7.16 -9.48
N GLU A 217 5.93 7.69 -9.36
CA GLU A 217 7.10 6.90 -9.03
C GLU A 217 7.07 6.51 -7.55
N CYS A 218 7.29 5.23 -7.29
CA CYS A 218 7.44 4.72 -5.94
C CYS A 218 8.92 4.53 -5.61
N SER A 219 9.34 5.12 -4.50
CA SER A 219 10.61 4.82 -3.84
C SER A 219 10.39 3.79 -2.74
N TYR A 220 11.33 2.87 -2.61
CA TYR A 220 11.28 1.83 -1.59
C TYR A 220 12.54 1.88 -0.73
N ILE A 221 12.36 1.88 0.59
CA ILE A 221 13.44 1.85 1.58
C ILE A 221 13.31 0.56 2.38
N PRO A 222 14.14 -0.47 2.11
CA PRO A 222 14.11 -1.70 2.88
C PRO A 222 14.60 -1.45 4.31
N ILE A 223 13.78 -1.81 5.29
CA ILE A 223 14.16 -1.91 6.69
C ILE A 223 14.09 -3.37 7.05
N LEU A 224 15.24 -3.96 7.31
CA LEU A 224 15.34 -5.38 7.62
C LEU A 224 15.28 -5.57 9.15
N ARG A 225 14.35 -6.43 9.58
CA ARG A 225 14.04 -6.75 10.99
C ARG A 225 13.92 -8.26 11.17
N ASN A 226 14.03 -8.72 12.41
CA ASN A 226 13.91 -10.15 12.73
C ASN A 226 12.47 -10.61 13.01
N TYR A 227 11.47 -9.89 12.51
CA TYR A 227 10.05 -10.21 12.71
C TYR A 227 9.37 -10.64 11.41
N PRO A 228 8.65 -11.78 11.43
CA PRO A 228 8.16 -12.34 10.19
C PRO A 228 6.82 -11.70 9.75
N THR A 229 6.00 -11.12 10.65
CA THR A 229 4.73 -10.40 10.32
C THR A 229 4.43 -9.27 11.33
N ILE A 230 3.91 -8.12 10.86
CA ILE A 230 3.39 -7.04 11.71
C ILE A 230 1.86 -7.06 11.67
N ASN A 231 1.22 -7.42 12.79
CA ASN A 231 -0.25 -7.49 12.94
C ASN A 231 -0.85 -6.28 13.65
N THR A 232 -0.01 -5.46 14.29
CA THR A 232 -0.43 -4.28 15.03
C THR A 232 0.58 -3.18 14.77
N VAL A 233 0.06 -1.98 14.50
CA VAL A 233 0.86 -0.76 14.36
C VAL A 233 0.39 0.29 15.35
N TYR A 234 1.28 1.23 15.63
CA TYR A 234 1.06 2.35 16.50
C TYR A 234 1.33 3.64 15.72
N LEU A 235 0.44 4.61 15.87
CA LEU A 235 0.52 5.91 15.21
C LEU A 235 0.71 6.99 16.26
N SER A 236 1.57 7.94 15.93
CA SER A 236 1.88 9.11 16.75
C SER A 236 2.22 10.29 15.85
N THR A 237 2.46 11.46 16.44
CA THR A 237 2.91 12.65 15.70
C THR A 237 4.17 12.41 14.88
N THR A 238 4.98 11.40 15.21
CA THR A 238 6.23 11.06 14.49
C THR A 238 6.05 9.97 13.44
N GLY A 239 4.83 9.47 13.22
CA GLY A 239 4.50 8.50 12.19
C GLY A 239 4.05 7.14 12.69
N VAL A 240 4.10 6.17 11.78
CA VAL A 240 3.66 4.78 11.98
C VAL A 240 4.84 3.91 12.43
N THR A 241 4.63 3.06 13.44
CA THR A 241 5.63 2.12 13.95
C THR A 241 5.00 0.81 14.38
N ASN A 242 5.79 -0.26 14.48
CA ASN A 242 5.40 -1.52 15.13
C ASN A 242 5.76 -1.56 16.62
N LYS A 243 6.39 -0.49 17.16
CA LYS A 243 6.74 -0.40 18.58
C LYS A 243 5.54 0.04 19.38
N GLU A 244 5.28 -0.67 20.48
CA GLU A 244 4.23 -0.31 21.41
C GLU A 244 4.46 1.08 22.01
N ILE A 245 3.39 1.88 21.99
CA ILE A 245 3.35 3.20 22.60
C ILE A 245 2.40 3.14 23.79
N ALA A 246 2.93 3.36 24.99
CA ALA A 246 2.15 3.34 26.23
C ALA A 246 0.99 4.36 26.18
N GLY A 247 -0.20 3.91 26.58
CA GLY A 247 -1.41 4.74 26.60
C GLY A 247 -2.02 5.03 25.22
N ALA A 248 -1.61 4.32 24.17
CA ALA A 248 -2.22 4.43 22.86
C ALA A 248 -3.70 4.02 22.88
N THR A 249 -4.55 4.80 22.22
CA THR A 249 -5.98 4.50 22.06
C THR A 249 -6.17 3.47 20.96
N GLU A 250 -6.81 2.34 21.29
CA GLU A 250 -7.07 1.29 20.30
C GLU A 250 -8.25 1.67 19.40
N LEU A 251 -8.01 1.66 18.09
CA LEU A 251 -9.00 1.93 17.05
C LEU A 251 -9.14 0.74 16.11
N THR A 252 -10.33 0.56 15.54
CA THR A 252 -10.62 -0.51 14.58
C THR A 252 -10.65 0.04 13.16
N ALA A 253 -9.95 -0.64 12.27
CA ALA A 253 -10.03 -0.38 10.84
C ALA A 253 -11.37 -0.88 10.27
N GLN A 254 -12.05 -0.07 9.48
CA GLN A 254 -13.32 -0.41 8.83
C GLN A 254 -13.18 -0.34 7.32
N PRO A 255 -13.84 -1.25 6.56
CA PRO A 255 -13.84 -1.18 5.10
C PRO A 255 -14.26 0.21 4.63
N TYR A 256 -13.43 0.84 3.80
CA TYR A 256 -13.71 2.15 3.25
C TYR A 256 -14.42 2.03 1.91
N TYR A 257 -15.56 2.69 1.79
CA TYR A 257 -16.34 2.79 0.57
C TYR A 257 -16.61 4.25 0.27
N VAL A 258 -16.66 4.56 -1.02
CA VAL A 258 -17.11 5.85 -1.50
C VAL A 258 -18.60 5.78 -1.79
N THR A 259 -19.36 6.80 -1.40
CA THR A 259 -20.81 6.86 -1.63
C THR A 259 -21.15 7.99 -2.60
N ASP A 260 -21.97 7.72 -3.61
CA ASP A 260 -22.49 8.76 -4.50
C ASP A 260 -23.77 9.42 -3.95
N LYS A 261 -24.23 10.48 -4.62
CA LYS A 261 -25.46 11.21 -4.30
C LYS A 261 -26.73 10.37 -4.47
N SER A 262 -26.66 9.28 -5.23
CA SER A 262 -27.73 8.29 -5.35
C SER A 262 -27.73 7.28 -4.20
N GLY A 263 -26.73 7.32 -3.30
CA GLY A 263 -26.58 6.39 -2.19
C GLY A 263 -25.87 5.08 -2.57
N ASN A 264 -25.34 4.96 -3.79
CA ASN A 264 -24.57 3.78 -4.18
C ASN A 264 -23.21 3.81 -3.50
N GLN A 265 -22.79 2.66 -2.98
CA GLN A 265 -21.46 2.45 -2.43
C GLN A 265 -20.54 1.75 -3.44
N TYR A 266 -19.30 2.21 -3.50
CA TYR A 266 -18.28 1.71 -4.41
C TYR A 266 -17.04 1.24 -3.64
N PRO A 267 -16.51 0.04 -3.97
CA PRO A 267 -15.15 -0.36 -3.62
C PRO A 267 -14.15 0.72 -3.98
N VAL A 268 -13.05 0.78 -3.24
CA VAL A 268 -11.88 1.57 -3.65
C VAL A 268 -10.60 0.77 -3.57
N VAL A 269 -9.66 1.14 -4.43
CA VAL A 269 -8.34 0.51 -4.55
C VAL A 269 -7.30 1.61 -4.73
N LYS A 270 -6.11 1.41 -4.14
CA LYS A 270 -4.97 2.30 -4.37
C LYS A 270 -4.06 1.68 -5.43
N VAL A 271 -3.71 2.47 -6.44
CA VAL A 271 -2.73 2.10 -7.48
C VAL A 271 -1.82 3.29 -7.70
N GLY A 272 -0.51 3.10 -7.52
CA GLY A 272 0.41 4.24 -7.51
C GLY A 272 0.08 5.19 -6.36
N ALA A 273 0.17 6.48 -6.58
CA ALA A 273 -0.18 7.50 -5.59
C ALA A 273 -1.68 7.84 -5.56
N ASP A 274 -2.50 7.09 -6.31
CA ASP A 274 -3.91 7.42 -6.57
C ASP A 274 -4.88 6.36 -6.05
N VAL A 275 -6.08 6.83 -5.69
CA VAL A 275 -7.23 5.98 -5.35
C VAL A 275 -8.21 5.96 -6.51
N TRP A 276 -8.73 4.77 -6.78
CA TRP A 276 -9.68 4.50 -7.85
C TRP A 276 -10.90 3.77 -7.31
N LEU A 277 -12.06 3.97 -7.93
CA LEU A 277 -13.19 3.07 -7.72
C LEU A 277 -12.82 1.67 -8.22
N GLY A 278 -13.12 0.65 -7.42
CA GLY A 278 -12.92 -0.75 -7.78
C GLY A 278 -14.10 -1.37 -8.54
N SER A 279 -15.16 -0.61 -8.84
CA SER A 279 -16.33 -1.05 -9.63
C SER A 279 -16.86 0.05 -10.56
N ASN A 280 -17.74 -0.33 -11.50
CA ASN A 280 -18.34 0.58 -12.47
C ASN A 280 -19.26 1.62 -11.81
N LEU A 281 -19.19 2.87 -12.28
CA LEU A 281 -20.04 3.96 -11.81
C LEU A 281 -21.52 3.75 -12.20
N ARG A 282 -22.43 3.95 -11.26
CA ARG A 282 -23.89 3.75 -11.44
C ARG A 282 -24.75 4.84 -10.81
N THR A 283 -24.21 6.04 -10.69
CA THR A 283 -24.95 7.19 -10.16
C THR A 283 -26.06 7.62 -11.12
N LEU A 284 -27.19 8.04 -10.56
CA LEU A 284 -28.29 8.67 -11.28
C LEU A 284 -28.58 10.07 -10.74
N LYS A 285 -27.63 10.66 -9.99
CA LYS A 285 -27.73 12.01 -9.45
C LYS A 285 -26.46 12.79 -9.71
N MET A 286 -26.61 14.03 -10.12
CA MET A 286 -25.55 15.03 -10.16
C MET A 286 -25.16 15.45 -8.74
N GLY A 287 -24.01 16.10 -8.58
CA GLY A 287 -23.50 16.58 -7.29
C GLY A 287 -24.36 17.63 -6.59
N ASP A 288 -25.18 18.35 -7.36
CA ASP A 288 -26.21 19.26 -6.83
C ASP A 288 -27.51 18.54 -6.44
N GLY A 289 -27.60 17.21 -6.66
CA GLY A 289 -28.75 16.38 -6.38
C GLY A 289 -29.74 16.22 -7.56
N THR A 290 -29.51 16.92 -8.67
CA THR A 290 -30.33 16.83 -9.89
C THR A 290 -30.31 15.42 -10.46
N ASP A 291 -31.45 14.90 -10.91
CA ASP A 291 -31.54 13.56 -11.48
C ASP A 291 -30.87 13.48 -12.86
N ILE A 292 -30.13 12.39 -13.07
CA ILE A 292 -29.66 11.94 -14.38
C ILE A 292 -30.71 10.99 -14.93
N THR A 293 -31.31 11.33 -16.06
CA THR A 293 -32.35 10.49 -16.66
C THR A 293 -31.73 9.21 -17.22
N LEU A 294 -32.24 8.04 -16.81
CA LEU A 294 -31.83 6.74 -17.33
C LEU A 294 -32.73 6.33 -18.50
N VAL A 295 -32.13 6.03 -19.65
CA VAL A 295 -32.85 5.66 -20.89
C VAL A 295 -32.24 4.43 -21.57
N ASN A 296 -33.02 3.75 -22.42
CA ASN A 296 -32.51 2.60 -23.18
C ASN A 296 -31.75 3.02 -24.44
N THR A 297 -32.07 4.19 -25.00
CA THR A 297 -31.43 4.71 -26.20
C THR A 297 -30.84 6.08 -25.88
N PRO A 298 -29.54 6.31 -26.13
CA PRO A 298 -28.89 7.56 -25.76
C PRO A 298 -29.62 8.80 -26.29
N THR A 299 -29.92 9.72 -25.39
CA THR A 299 -30.42 11.07 -25.65
C THR A 299 -29.48 12.10 -25.01
N SER A 300 -29.72 13.41 -25.17
CA SER A 300 -28.89 14.42 -24.51
C SER A 300 -28.96 14.32 -22.98
N ASN A 301 -27.82 14.45 -22.28
CA ASN A 301 -27.75 14.51 -20.82
C ASN A 301 -28.39 13.31 -20.07
N CYS A 302 -28.17 12.08 -20.54
CA CYS A 302 -28.73 10.87 -19.93
C CYS A 302 -27.67 9.84 -19.50
N ALA A 303 -28.07 8.91 -18.64
CA ALA A 303 -27.40 7.63 -18.44
C ALA A 303 -28.12 6.55 -19.26
N VAL A 304 -27.41 5.49 -19.65
CA VAL A 304 -27.99 4.37 -20.41
C VAL A 304 -27.51 3.02 -19.92
N TYR A 305 -28.38 2.01 -20.09
CA TYR A 305 -28.02 0.63 -19.82
C TYR A 305 -26.89 0.17 -20.76
N PRO A 306 -25.88 -0.55 -20.23
CA PRO A 306 -24.89 -1.16 -21.09
C PRO A 306 -25.56 -2.12 -22.08
N ARG A 307 -25.08 -2.16 -23.33
CA ARG A 307 -25.69 -2.93 -24.44
C ARG A 307 -27.18 -2.62 -24.70
N GLN A 308 -27.71 -1.52 -24.14
CA GLN A 308 -29.14 -1.20 -24.12
C GLN A 308 -30.01 -2.31 -23.49
N ASP A 309 -29.41 -3.11 -22.61
CA ASP A 309 -30.05 -4.27 -22.00
C ASP A 309 -30.47 -3.96 -20.56
N THR A 310 -31.78 -3.75 -20.38
CA THR A 310 -32.38 -3.46 -19.06
C THR A 310 -32.34 -4.65 -18.11
N SER A 311 -31.99 -5.85 -18.58
CA SER A 311 -31.85 -7.04 -17.74
C SER A 311 -30.48 -7.16 -17.07
N LEU A 312 -29.49 -6.36 -17.51
CA LEU A 312 -28.18 -6.31 -16.87
C LEU A 312 -28.26 -5.65 -15.50
N ASP A 313 -27.62 -6.28 -14.51
CA ASP A 313 -27.51 -5.73 -13.16
C ASP A 313 -26.57 -4.51 -13.15
N PRO A 314 -27.08 -3.30 -12.84
CA PRO A 314 -26.24 -2.10 -12.76
C PRO A 314 -25.23 -2.15 -11.62
N ALA A 315 -25.43 -2.97 -10.58
CA ALA A 315 -24.44 -3.18 -9.53
C ALA A 315 -23.15 -3.82 -10.05
N VAL A 316 -23.26 -4.59 -11.14
CA VAL A 316 -22.14 -5.27 -11.81
C VAL A 316 -21.59 -4.40 -12.95
N PHE A 317 -22.47 -3.98 -13.86
CA PHE A 317 -22.05 -3.38 -15.13
C PHE A 317 -22.09 -1.84 -15.15
N GLY A 318 -22.67 -1.22 -14.13
CA GLY A 318 -22.85 0.22 -14.06
C GLY A 318 -23.73 0.78 -15.18
N TYR A 319 -23.62 2.08 -15.41
CA TYR A 319 -24.26 2.79 -16.51
C TYR A 319 -23.23 3.43 -17.43
N LEU A 320 -23.64 3.71 -18.67
CA LEU A 320 -22.88 4.57 -19.58
C LEU A 320 -23.48 5.98 -19.53
N TYR A 321 -22.66 7.01 -19.59
CA TYR A 321 -23.10 8.40 -19.42
C TYR A 321 -22.95 9.16 -20.73
N TYR A 322 -23.95 9.94 -21.08
CA TYR A 322 -23.89 10.74 -22.30
C TYR A 322 -22.76 11.77 -22.20
N ALA A 323 -22.05 11.99 -23.32
CA ALA A 323 -20.80 12.75 -23.33
C ALA A 323 -20.94 14.18 -22.77
N SER A 324 -22.09 14.86 -22.98
CA SER A 324 -22.34 16.20 -22.43
C SER A 324 -22.65 16.25 -20.92
N LEU A 325 -22.89 15.11 -20.25
CA LEU A 325 -22.85 15.05 -18.78
C LEU A 325 -21.41 15.03 -18.27
N VAL A 326 -20.55 14.35 -19.03
CA VAL A 326 -19.17 14.08 -18.66
C VAL A 326 -18.22 15.20 -19.15
N MET A 327 -18.63 16.00 -20.12
CA MET A 327 -17.87 17.11 -20.73
C MET A 327 -18.59 18.46 -20.54
N GLY A 328 -17.83 19.57 -20.52
CA GLY A 328 -18.38 20.94 -20.50
C GLY A 328 -18.77 21.48 -19.11
N GLY A 329 -19.76 22.37 -19.03
CA GLY A 329 -20.16 23.06 -17.78
C GLY A 329 -20.79 22.17 -16.69
N ASN A 330 -21.16 20.92 -17.02
CA ASN A 330 -21.75 19.95 -16.09
C ASN A 330 -20.73 19.05 -15.40
N VAL A 331 -19.47 19.12 -15.85
CA VAL A 331 -18.32 18.38 -15.31
C VAL A 331 -18.34 18.50 -13.79
N ALA A 332 -18.12 19.70 -13.24
CA ALA A 332 -18.06 19.96 -11.80
C ALA A 332 -19.16 19.23 -11.01
N ASN A 333 -20.38 19.23 -11.54
CA ASN A 333 -21.52 18.58 -10.92
C ASN A 333 -21.44 17.05 -11.00
N MET A 334 -21.00 16.45 -12.12
CA MET A 334 -20.89 14.99 -12.22
C MET A 334 -19.76 14.41 -11.33
N GLY A 335 -18.63 15.11 -11.16
CA GLY A 335 -17.62 14.65 -10.18
C GLY A 335 -18.09 14.80 -8.75
N ALA A 336 -18.82 15.89 -8.45
CA ALA A 336 -19.46 16.08 -7.16
C ALA A 336 -20.64 15.12 -6.91
N SER A 337 -21.04 14.30 -7.89
CA SER A 337 -21.98 13.19 -7.66
C SER A 337 -21.41 12.15 -6.72
N ILE A 338 -20.08 12.04 -6.64
CA ILE A 338 -19.39 11.07 -5.82
C ILE A 338 -18.77 11.89 -4.67
N VAL A 339 -19.29 11.74 -3.45
CA VAL A 339 -18.88 12.59 -2.33
C VAL A 339 -18.38 11.72 -1.19
N ASP A 340 -17.08 11.80 -0.89
CA ASP A 340 -16.62 11.74 0.50
C ASP A 340 -16.58 13.17 1.02
N SER A 341 -17.08 13.36 2.23
CA SER A 341 -17.23 14.67 2.83
C SER A 341 -15.85 15.30 3.07
N HIS A 342 -15.70 16.54 2.58
CA HIS A 342 -14.60 17.50 2.81
C HIS A 342 -13.48 17.48 1.76
N ASN A 343 -13.56 18.48 0.87
CA ASN A 343 -12.46 19.05 0.08
C ASN A 343 -11.89 18.21 -1.10
N SER A 344 -12.12 16.90 -1.16
CA SER A 344 -11.59 16.06 -2.25
C SER A 344 -12.15 16.48 -3.62
N THR A 345 -11.26 16.79 -4.57
CA THR A 345 -11.64 17.12 -5.95
C THR A 345 -11.69 15.85 -6.80
N TRP A 346 -12.86 15.25 -6.95
CA TRP A 346 -13.04 14.01 -7.69
C TRP A 346 -12.75 14.15 -9.18
N ARG A 347 -12.14 13.11 -9.78
CA ARG A 347 -11.87 13.04 -11.22
C ARG A 347 -12.36 11.71 -11.86
N VAL A 348 -13.57 11.72 -12.42
CA VAL A 348 -14.14 10.75 -13.37
C VAL A 348 -13.49 10.78 -14.77
N SER A 349 -12.71 9.76 -15.15
CA SER A 349 -11.91 9.68 -16.37
C SER A 349 -12.61 9.37 -17.70
N THR A 350 -12.35 10.15 -18.75
CA THR A 350 -12.56 9.76 -20.16
C THR A 350 -11.39 10.23 -21.01
N GLY A 351 -10.97 9.41 -21.96
CA GLY A 351 -9.75 9.62 -22.73
C GLY A 351 -9.96 10.67 -23.80
N GLY A 352 -9.59 11.92 -23.49
CA GLY A 352 -9.33 12.92 -24.52
C GLY A 352 -10.00 14.27 -24.40
N GLY A 353 -9.19 15.33 -24.44
CA GLY A 353 -9.61 16.72 -24.58
C GLY A 353 -8.61 17.66 -23.92
N SER A 354 -8.35 18.82 -24.53
CA SER A 354 -7.54 19.91 -23.97
C SER A 354 -8.28 20.61 -22.83
N ASN A 355 -8.56 19.88 -21.75
CA ASN A 355 -9.41 20.35 -20.68
C ASN A 355 -8.57 20.48 -19.41
N ALA A 356 -7.92 21.62 -19.23
CA ALA A 356 -7.21 21.98 -18.00
C ALA A 356 -8.11 22.06 -16.74
N SER A 357 -9.40 21.75 -16.87
CA SER A 357 -10.42 21.83 -15.81
C SER A 357 -11.41 20.66 -15.84
N GLY A 358 -11.09 19.58 -16.57
CA GLY A 358 -11.95 18.41 -16.70
C GLY A 358 -11.78 17.43 -15.55
N ILE A 359 -12.88 16.80 -15.17
CA ILE A 359 -12.94 15.72 -14.16
C ILE A 359 -12.34 14.43 -14.69
N MET A 360 -11.73 14.43 -15.87
CA MET A 360 -11.15 13.22 -16.42
C MET A 360 -9.72 13.06 -15.97
N GLY A 361 -9.31 11.82 -15.64
CA GLY A 361 -7.90 11.51 -15.58
C GLY A 361 -7.29 11.98 -16.89
N THR A 362 -6.37 12.92 -16.80
CA THR A 362 -5.68 13.48 -17.95
C THR A 362 -5.00 12.34 -18.71
N THR A 363 -4.61 12.60 -19.96
CA THR A 363 -3.68 11.72 -20.70
C THR A 363 -2.49 11.30 -19.81
N THR A 364 -2.02 12.22 -18.97
CA THR A 364 -0.97 11.99 -17.98
C THR A 364 -1.38 11.01 -16.87
N ASP A 365 -2.57 11.13 -16.28
CA ASP A 365 -3.01 10.25 -15.18
C ASP A 365 -3.14 8.79 -15.64
N TRP A 366 -3.61 8.56 -16.86
CA TRP A 366 -3.65 7.23 -17.45
C TRP A 366 -2.28 6.69 -17.78
N GLN A 367 -1.42 7.52 -18.39
CA GLN A 367 -0.05 7.13 -18.67
C GLN A 367 0.67 6.76 -17.38
N ARG A 368 0.44 7.47 -16.29
CA ARG A 368 0.99 7.15 -14.98
C ARG A 368 0.47 5.81 -14.44
N LEU A 369 -0.85 5.56 -14.46
CA LEU A 369 -1.42 4.27 -14.08
C LEU A 369 -0.80 3.11 -14.89
N PHE A 370 -0.75 3.24 -16.21
CA PHE A 370 -0.18 2.20 -17.08
C PHE A 370 1.34 2.05 -16.93
N GLN A 371 2.06 3.15 -16.70
CA GLN A 371 3.49 3.10 -16.39
C GLN A 371 3.74 2.37 -15.07
N TYR A 372 2.92 2.65 -14.05
CA TYR A 372 3.03 2.05 -12.73
C TYR A 372 2.77 0.54 -12.73
N VAL A 373 1.69 0.11 -13.40
CA VAL A 373 1.34 -1.30 -13.60
C VAL A 373 2.36 -2.02 -14.51
N GLY A 374 3.13 -1.25 -15.29
CA GLY A 374 4.31 -1.69 -16.02
C GLY A 374 4.14 -1.67 -17.54
N LYS A 375 5.10 -1.05 -18.24
CA LYS A 375 5.22 -1.07 -19.72
C LYS A 375 5.36 -2.50 -20.28
N ASP A 376 5.92 -3.43 -19.51
CA ASP A 376 6.17 -4.81 -19.96
C ASP A 376 4.92 -5.69 -19.83
N GLN A 377 4.04 -5.40 -18.87
CA GLN A 377 2.74 -6.06 -18.79
C GLN A 377 1.80 -5.50 -19.85
N LEU A 378 1.79 -4.17 -20.07
CA LEU A 378 1.10 -3.60 -21.21
C LEU A 378 1.68 -4.16 -22.51
N GLY A 379 3.00 -4.22 -22.65
CA GLY A 379 3.71 -4.81 -23.79
C GLY A 379 3.42 -6.30 -23.98
N ALA A 380 3.28 -7.11 -22.93
CA ALA A 380 2.89 -8.52 -23.00
C ALA A 380 1.40 -8.72 -23.31
N ILE A 381 0.54 -7.83 -22.80
CA ILE A 381 -0.90 -7.80 -23.07
C ILE A 381 -1.17 -7.32 -24.51
N LEU A 382 -0.39 -6.36 -25.00
CA LEU A 382 -0.49 -5.77 -26.33
C LEU A 382 0.31 -6.54 -27.39
N SER A 383 1.40 -7.23 -27.04
CA SER A 383 2.22 -8.06 -27.96
C SER A 383 1.52 -9.33 -28.43
N LYS A 384 0.35 -9.68 -27.86
CA LYS A 384 -0.53 -10.71 -28.42
C LYS A 384 -1.21 -10.30 -29.74
N GLY A 385 -0.82 -9.19 -30.36
CA GLY A 385 -1.00 -8.96 -31.80
C GLY A 385 -2.40 -8.48 -32.17
N TYR A 386 -2.92 -7.51 -31.43
CA TYR A 386 -4.23 -6.93 -31.69
C TYR A 386 -4.09 -5.64 -32.51
N ASN A 387 -4.14 -5.79 -33.83
CA ASN A 387 -4.11 -4.67 -34.79
C ASN A 387 -5.49 -4.02 -34.88
N TRP A 388 -5.59 -2.74 -34.52
CA TRP A 388 -6.81 -1.91 -34.63
C TRP A 388 -7.08 -1.43 -36.07
N SER A 389 -6.87 -2.28 -37.07
CA SER A 389 -7.21 -1.97 -38.47
C SER A 389 -8.24 -2.98 -38.96
N GLY A 390 -9.43 -2.89 -38.38
CA GLY A 390 -10.61 -3.65 -38.80
C GLY A 390 -11.20 -4.49 -37.69
N GLY A 391 -12.04 -3.85 -36.85
CA GLY A 391 -13.13 -4.51 -36.10
C GLY A 391 -12.84 -5.82 -35.37
N SER A 392 -11.60 -6.11 -34.96
CA SER A 392 -11.31 -7.37 -34.26
C SER A 392 -10.21 -7.18 -33.23
N ALA A 393 -10.68 -7.18 -31.97
CA ALA A 393 -10.00 -7.49 -30.72
C ALA A 393 -8.77 -6.65 -30.35
N GLY A 394 -8.74 -6.18 -29.10
CA GLY A 394 -7.71 -5.29 -28.56
C GLY A 394 -8.23 -4.58 -27.30
N GLY A 395 -8.74 -5.35 -26.34
CA GLY A 395 -9.22 -4.84 -25.06
C GLY A 395 -8.18 -5.06 -23.96
N PHE A 396 -7.84 -4.03 -23.20
CA PHE A 396 -7.27 -4.23 -21.87
C PHE A 396 -8.42 -4.53 -20.93
N ASP A 397 -8.27 -5.55 -20.08
CA ASP A 397 -9.22 -5.86 -19.02
C ASP A 397 -8.52 -5.63 -17.67
N PRO A 398 -8.86 -4.59 -16.89
CA PRO A 398 -8.21 -4.38 -15.60
C PRO A 398 -8.43 -5.56 -14.65
N SER A 399 -9.45 -6.40 -14.88
CA SER A 399 -9.69 -7.61 -14.09
C SER A 399 -8.63 -8.69 -14.33
N THR A 400 -7.98 -8.70 -15.50
CA THR A 400 -6.91 -9.67 -15.84
C THR A 400 -5.59 -9.39 -15.12
N VAL A 401 -5.44 -8.17 -14.58
CA VAL A 401 -4.30 -7.75 -13.74
C VAL A 401 -4.75 -7.35 -12.34
N THR A 402 -5.85 -7.94 -11.85
CA THR A 402 -6.43 -7.73 -10.50
C THR A 402 -5.43 -7.81 -9.36
N ASN A 403 -4.41 -8.66 -9.47
CA ASN A 403 -3.38 -8.79 -8.45
C ASN A 403 -2.49 -7.54 -8.34
N ILE A 404 -2.45 -6.70 -9.37
CA ILE A 404 -1.66 -5.47 -9.41
C ILE A 404 -2.53 -4.24 -9.18
N THR A 405 -3.69 -4.18 -9.82
CA THR A 405 -4.57 -3.01 -9.76
C THR A 405 -5.56 -3.08 -8.59
N GLY A 406 -5.86 -4.27 -8.08
CA GLY A 406 -6.96 -4.50 -7.14
C GLY A 406 -8.36 -4.33 -7.74
N MET A 407 -8.48 -3.90 -9.01
CA MET A 407 -9.74 -3.53 -9.64
C MET A 407 -10.56 -4.77 -10.02
N ASN A 408 -11.87 -4.78 -9.74
CA ASN A 408 -12.79 -5.83 -10.19
C ASN A 408 -13.93 -5.22 -11.00
N ILE A 409 -13.59 -4.75 -12.19
CA ILE A 409 -14.48 -3.96 -13.03
C ILE A 409 -14.82 -4.76 -14.29
N PRO A 410 -15.97 -5.47 -14.33
CA PRO A 410 -16.35 -6.26 -15.49
C PRO A 410 -16.67 -5.36 -16.68
N ALA A 411 -16.44 -5.88 -17.88
CA ALA A 411 -16.70 -5.16 -19.11
C ALA A 411 -18.22 -4.98 -19.35
N ALA A 412 -18.66 -3.74 -19.48
CA ALA A 412 -20.05 -3.38 -19.71
C ALA A 412 -20.51 -3.45 -21.20
N GLY A 413 -19.64 -3.83 -22.14
CA GLY A 413 -19.97 -3.85 -23.58
C GLY A 413 -20.08 -2.46 -24.24
N GLU A 414 -20.54 -2.43 -25.50
CA GLU A 414 -20.58 -1.25 -26.40
C GLU A 414 -22.03 -0.91 -26.84
N ILE A 415 -22.27 0.33 -27.30
CA ILE A 415 -23.50 0.76 -28.00
C ILE A 415 -23.11 1.17 -29.42
N TYR A 416 -23.52 0.40 -30.45
CA TYR A 416 -23.44 0.83 -31.86
C TYR A 416 -24.78 1.38 -32.35
N GLY A 417 -24.73 2.47 -33.10
CA GLY A 417 -25.85 2.94 -33.90
C GLY A 417 -26.22 1.96 -35.01
N ASN A 418 -27.48 1.50 -35.01
CA ASN A 418 -28.28 0.92 -36.10
C ASN A 418 -27.74 -0.25 -36.96
N TYR A 419 -26.52 -0.75 -36.74
CA TYR A 419 -26.09 -2.02 -37.34
C TYR A 419 -25.60 -2.98 -36.25
N PHE A 420 -26.46 -3.96 -35.97
CA PHE A 420 -26.15 -5.13 -35.17
C PHE A 420 -24.98 -5.90 -35.80
N ALA A 421 -23.89 -6.06 -35.03
CA ALA A 421 -23.00 -7.20 -35.18
C ALA A 421 -22.83 -7.86 -33.80
N LEU A 422 -23.67 -8.87 -33.58
CA LEU A 422 -23.52 -9.87 -32.54
C LEU A 422 -22.28 -10.72 -32.87
N ALA A 423 -21.12 -10.43 -32.30
CA ALA A 423 -20.04 -11.40 -32.11
C ALA A 423 -18.90 -10.83 -31.25
N GLY A 424 -18.72 -11.40 -30.05
CA GLY A 424 -17.43 -11.49 -29.37
C GLY A 424 -16.97 -10.28 -28.56
N ASP A 425 -17.02 -10.43 -27.23
CA ASP A 425 -15.97 -10.08 -26.25
C ASP A 425 -15.14 -8.80 -26.47
N SER A 426 -15.77 -7.71 -26.87
CA SER A 426 -15.07 -6.46 -27.15
C SER A 426 -15.23 -5.47 -26.00
N GLN A 427 -14.14 -5.24 -25.28
CA GLN A 427 -14.05 -4.37 -24.12
C GLN A 427 -13.64 -2.96 -24.55
N ALA A 428 -14.56 -2.00 -24.53
CA ALA A 428 -14.20 -0.61 -24.71
C ALA A 428 -13.69 0.00 -23.40
N PHE A 429 -12.49 0.59 -23.44
CA PHE A 429 -12.00 1.59 -22.48
C PHE A 429 -12.55 2.99 -22.78
N PHE A 430 -12.97 3.25 -24.03
CA PHE A 430 -13.51 4.52 -24.50
C PHE A 430 -14.66 4.31 -25.47
N VAL A 431 -15.73 5.08 -25.30
CA VAL A 431 -16.78 5.33 -26.31
C VAL A 431 -17.06 6.84 -26.25
N CYS A 432 -17.32 7.53 -27.38
CA CYS A 432 -17.54 8.99 -27.41
C CYS A 432 -18.45 9.48 -28.57
N GLN A 433 -19.27 10.52 -28.35
CA GLN A 433 -20.20 11.11 -29.34
C GLN A 433 -19.60 12.41 -29.79
N GLY A 434 -19.21 12.50 -31.06
CA GLY A 434 -18.82 13.78 -31.65
C GLY A 434 -17.59 14.42 -31.01
N GLY A 435 -16.68 13.60 -30.46
CA GLY A 435 -15.47 14.03 -29.77
C GLY A 435 -14.28 13.15 -30.15
N GLN A 436 -13.07 13.70 -30.01
CA GLN A 436 -11.82 13.02 -30.34
C GLN A 436 -11.53 11.92 -29.30
N GLY A 437 -11.51 10.66 -29.74
CA GLY A 437 -10.92 9.56 -28.96
C GLY A 437 -9.42 9.49 -29.19
N TYR A 438 -8.65 9.19 -28.13
CA TYR A 438 -7.19 9.07 -28.20
C TYR A 438 -6.75 7.63 -27.95
N ASN A 439 -5.94 7.11 -28.87
CA ASN A 439 -5.29 5.80 -28.75
C ASN A 439 -3.91 5.96 -28.08
N PHE A 440 -3.66 5.20 -27.03
CA PHE A 440 -2.37 5.18 -26.30
C PHE A 440 -1.38 4.12 -26.80
N CYS A 441 -1.73 3.36 -27.85
CA CYS A 441 -0.78 2.54 -28.58
C CYS A 441 -0.58 3.02 -30.04
N GLU A 442 0.68 3.04 -30.49
CA GLU A 442 1.00 3.19 -31.91
C GLU A 442 0.58 1.94 -32.70
N ALA A 443 0.50 2.06 -34.03
CA ALA A 443 0.12 0.97 -34.93
C ALA A 443 1.07 -0.25 -34.85
N ASP A 444 2.20 -0.12 -34.16
CA ASP A 444 3.18 -1.17 -33.90
C ASP A 444 3.14 -1.72 -32.45
N GLY A 445 2.09 -1.39 -31.68
CA GLY A 445 1.88 -1.93 -30.33
C GLY A 445 2.74 -1.32 -29.23
N LYS A 446 3.45 -0.22 -29.51
CA LYS A 446 4.22 0.53 -28.50
C LYS A 446 3.34 1.56 -27.80
N ALA A 447 3.57 1.76 -26.49
CA ALA A 447 3.00 2.89 -25.77
C ALA A 447 3.49 4.20 -26.42
N VAL A 448 2.54 5.06 -26.77
CA VAL A 448 2.82 6.30 -27.49
C VAL A 448 3.59 7.26 -26.57
N ASP A 449 4.69 7.87 -27.05
CA ASP A 449 5.27 9.05 -26.38
C ASP A 449 4.30 10.25 -26.48
N GLN A 450 4.46 11.26 -25.63
CA GLN A 450 3.56 12.42 -25.55
C GLN A 450 3.26 13.11 -26.90
N VAL A 451 4.08 12.93 -27.92
CA VAL A 451 4.01 13.60 -29.23
C VAL A 451 3.15 12.80 -30.23
N GLY A 452 2.90 11.51 -29.99
CA GLY A 452 2.28 10.61 -30.98
C GLY A 452 0.79 10.31 -30.82
N VAL A 453 0.10 10.86 -29.80
CA VAL A 453 -1.29 10.49 -29.48
C VAL A 453 -2.20 10.92 -30.65
N ARG A 454 -2.57 9.98 -31.52
CA ARG A 454 -3.37 10.27 -32.72
C ARG A 454 -4.85 10.38 -32.34
N ALA A 455 -5.43 11.55 -32.65
CA ALA A 455 -6.86 11.82 -32.53
C ALA A 455 -7.63 11.22 -33.72
N TRP A 456 -8.70 10.47 -33.44
CA TRP A 456 -9.65 9.99 -34.46
C TRP A 456 -11.03 10.63 -34.29
N ALA A 457 -11.70 10.92 -35.40
CA ALA A 457 -13.01 11.57 -35.43
C ALA A 457 -14.14 10.53 -35.49
N HIS A 458 -15.06 10.54 -34.53
CA HIS A 458 -16.25 9.69 -34.48
C HIS A 458 -17.52 10.53 -34.27
N ASN A 459 -18.63 10.16 -34.93
CA ASN A 459 -19.80 11.03 -35.11
C ASN A 459 -21.06 10.63 -34.30
N ALA A 460 -21.08 9.60 -33.43
CA ALA A 460 -22.34 9.14 -32.81
C ALA A 460 -22.37 8.29 -31.49
N ASP A 461 -21.37 8.26 -30.57
CA ASP A 461 -21.40 7.30 -29.42
C ASP A 461 -21.49 7.80 -27.92
N ALA A 462 -22.02 7.04 -26.95
CA ALA A 462 -22.12 7.48 -25.53
C ALA A 462 -20.76 7.39 -24.77
N CYS A 463 -20.48 8.18 -23.71
CA CYS A 463 -19.23 8.05 -22.94
C CYS A 463 -19.32 7.00 -21.82
N SER A 464 -18.49 5.97 -21.89
CA SER A 464 -18.38 4.99 -20.81
C SER A 464 -17.43 5.48 -19.72
N VAL A 465 -17.96 5.88 -18.57
CA VAL A 465 -17.16 6.06 -17.36
C VAL A 465 -17.03 4.71 -16.65
N ARG A 466 -15.84 4.12 -16.66
CA ARG A 466 -15.57 2.87 -15.92
C ARG A 466 -14.60 3.04 -14.77
N LEU A 467 -13.61 3.90 -14.96
CA LEU A 467 -12.56 4.15 -13.99
C LEU A 467 -12.66 5.59 -13.51
N VAL A 468 -12.96 5.71 -12.23
CA VAL A 468 -13.09 6.99 -11.55
C VAL A 468 -11.96 7.09 -10.56
N ARG A 469 -11.13 8.12 -10.72
CA ARG A 469 -10.12 8.51 -9.74
C ARG A 469 -10.83 9.28 -8.64
N VAL A 470 -10.56 8.88 -7.42
CA VAL A 470 -11.17 9.42 -6.20
C VAL A 470 -10.44 10.68 -5.71
N ASP A 471 -9.20 10.89 -6.18
CA ASP A 471 -8.34 12.05 -5.95
C ASP A 471 -8.23 12.50 -4.48
N SER A 472 -7.13 12.15 -3.85
CA SER A 472 -6.79 12.53 -2.47
C SER A 472 -5.91 13.78 -2.36
N HIS A 473 -5.55 14.45 -3.48
CA HIS A 473 -4.39 15.37 -3.47
C HIS A 473 -4.56 16.74 -4.16
N ASN A 474 -5.70 17.04 -4.77
CA ASN A 474 -5.85 18.27 -5.55
C ASN A 474 -6.60 19.39 -4.79
N LEU A 475 -5.95 19.95 -3.77
CA LEU A 475 -6.18 21.35 -3.43
C LEU A 475 -4.82 22.03 -3.32
N GLN A 476 -4.25 22.49 -4.44
CA GLN A 476 -3.23 23.55 -4.33
C GLN A 476 -3.89 24.83 -3.85
#